data_AF-A0A947WMZ6-F1
#
_entry.id   AF-A0A947WMZ6-F1
#
_cell.length_a   1.000
_cell.length_b   1.000
_cell.length_c   1.000
_cell.angle_alpha   90.00
_cell.angle_beta   90.00
_cell.angle_gamma   90.00
#
_symmetry.space_group_name_H-M   'P 1'
#
loop_
_entity.id
_entity.type
_entity.pdbx_description
1 polymer ?
#
loop_
_entity_poly.entity_id
_entity_poly.type
_entity_poly.pdbx_seq_one_letter_code
_entity_poly.pdbx_strand_id
1 'polypeptide(L)'
;MKYSVPLKNKEFILVPSLGKLAEIAEANQARLKDLEIKGLPFSRLRDDLRREVIEKDRSANNKEVIVGTGHQPILYHPGIFFKEMVINALLEKHGYLGINLVIDTDAFNHHQATFWPDFQEKRLSWEEMRFPQVKKDLAFEEMSSPHQEELKQWFSQLKEKCSKIFPKENLLTLSLYEEDTYRASLASHNLGQLVTFSKRKFEERLNFKHQEVFLSSLSETLTFAYFFALILSLGREFGLTYNKLLENYRQEKKISHRLTPFPNLKISSDLIELPFWIWRAKEPRSSLFLKFHGQKAFLGTLNKEILEINYTFLKLKKIESLVKINRELKDKGYKLRPKALMITLFMRLFLCDLWIHGVGGAEYEEINDRLSEEIFSVSLPPYGVASATLYLNFNLPLVTNQEVKELQDNLRKMKFNSQEFVDLSIAGVKRLVKEKESLLNNLDQVKEKKKRTHLYQKLSLINEELRSLIASQIKDLEGTIMIKERLLKDKLMAENRRFPFFLVPLEELRSLYRGLF
;
A
#
# COMPACT_ATOMS: atom_id res chain seq x y z
N MET A 1 5.99 3.34 -15.88
CA MET A 1 6.24 3.70 -14.46
C MET A 1 7.74 3.65 -14.23
N LYS A 2 8.28 4.57 -13.41
CA LYS A 2 9.72 4.65 -13.10
C LYS A 2 10.19 3.49 -12.20
N TYR A 3 9.30 2.96 -11.38
CA TYR A 3 9.55 1.87 -10.46
C TYR A 3 8.44 0.82 -10.60
N SER A 4 8.78 -0.46 -10.45
CA SER A 4 7.82 -1.55 -10.50
C SER A 4 7.94 -2.42 -9.25
N VAL A 5 6.81 -2.81 -8.70
CA VAL A 5 6.75 -3.78 -7.61
C VAL A 5 7.41 -5.11 -8.05
N PRO A 6 8.31 -5.70 -7.24
CA PRO A 6 8.90 -7.00 -7.55
C PRO A 6 7.80 -8.06 -7.60
N LEU A 7 7.83 -8.93 -8.61
CA LEU A 7 6.73 -9.87 -8.84
C LEU A 7 6.95 -11.17 -8.09
N LYS A 8 8.16 -11.73 -8.05
CA LYS A 8 8.37 -13.09 -7.51
C LYS A 8 8.57 -13.10 -6.00
N ASN A 9 8.38 -14.28 -5.42
CA ASN A 9 8.65 -14.50 -4.00
C ASN A 9 10.12 -14.20 -3.67
N LYS A 10 10.36 -13.55 -2.53
CA LYS A 10 11.68 -13.16 -2.00
C LYS A 10 12.44 -12.14 -2.85
N GLU A 11 11.80 -11.56 -3.88
CA GLU A 11 12.38 -10.43 -4.61
C GLU A 11 12.08 -9.11 -3.89
N PHE A 12 13.05 -8.20 -3.92
CA PHE A 12 12.90 -6.83 -3.47
C PHE A 12 13.47 -5.84 -4.48
N ILE A 13 13.03 -4.60 -4.36
CA ILE A 13 13.63 -3.45 -5.03
C ILE A 13 14.17 -2.51 -3.96
N LEU A 14 15.36 -1.96 -4.21
CA LEU A 14 15.95 -0.88 -3.44
C LEU A 14 16.68 0.03 -4.40
N VAL A 15 16.12 1.21 -4.64
CA VAL A 15 16.66 2.16 -5.62
C VAL A 15 16.83 3.54 -4.98
N PRO A 16 18.05 4.10 -4.98
CA PRO A 16 19.31 3.45 -5.34
C PRO A 16 19.76 2.40 -4.30
N SER A 17 20.90 1.74 -4.52
CA SER A 17 21.44 0.73 -3.60
C SER A 17 21.71 1.29 -2.20
N LEU A 18 21.80 0.40 -1.21
CA LEU A 18 22.00 0.79 0.20
C LEU A 18 23.23 1.70 0.40
N GLY A 19 24.36 1.40 -0.25
CA GLY A 19 25.56 2.24 -0.17
C GLY A 19 25.34 3.63 -0.78
N LYS A 20 24.64 3.71 -1.92
CA LYS A 20 24.34 5.00 -2.55
C LYS A 20 23.33 5.82 -1.77
N LEU A 21 22.40 5.18 -1.06
CA LEU A 21 21.49 5.84 -0.14
C LEU A 21 22.25 6.53 1.00
N ALA A 22 23.30 5.91 1.54
CA ALA A 22 24.14 6.52 2.56
C ALA A 22 24.83 7.79 2.04
N GLU A 23 25.45 7.72 0.85
CA GLU A 23 26.07 8.90 0.20
C GLU A 23 25.06 10.03 -0.02
N ILE A 24 23.83 9.70 -0.44
CA ILE A 24 22.75 10.69 -0.64
C ILE A 24 22.36 11.33 0.68
N ALA A 25 22.22 10.55 1.75
CA ALA A 25 21.82 11.06 3.06
C ALA A 25 22.84 12.09 3.61
N GLU A 26 24.13 11.77 3.51
CA GLU A 26 25.21 12.67 3.94
C GLU A 26 25.29 13.94 3.07
N ALA A 27 25.17 13.80 1.74
CA ALA A 27 25.14 14.95 0.84
C ALA A 27 23.94 15.87 1.10
N ASN A 28 22.77 15.29 1.40
CA ASN A 28 21.57 16.04 1.74
C ASN A 28 21.70 16.79 3.06
N GLN A 29 22.29 16.16 4.08
CA GLN A 29 22.53 16.82 5.36
C GLN A 29 23.37 18.10 5.17
N ALA A 30 24.45 18.01 4.39
CA ALA A 30 25.28 19.17 4.08
C ALA A 30 24.50 20.26 3.32
N ARG A 31 23.70 19.87 2.33
CA ARG A 31 22.93 20.80 1.49
C ARG A 31 21.82 21.55 2.24
N LEU A 32 21.22 20.93 3.25
CA LEU A 32 20.10 21.52 4.01
C LEU A 32 20.54 22.42 5.18
N LYS A 33 21.83 22.42 5.53
CA LYS A 33 22.34 23.06 6.74
C LYS A 33 22.19 24.59 6.74
N ASP A 34 22.33 25.23 5.59
CA ASP A 34 22.33 26.70 5.45
C ASP A 34 21.18 27.20 4.56
N LEU A 35 20.10 26.42 4.48
CA LEU A 35 18.97 26.77 3.63
C LEU A 35 18.14 27.89 4.27
N GLU A 36 17.79 28.90 3.48
CA GLU A 36 16.82 29.94 3.84
C GLU A 36 15.60 29.83 2.94
N ILE A 37 14.39 29.90 3.50
CA ILE A 37 13.14 29.87 2.73
C ILE A 37 12.37 31.14 3.00
N LYS A 38 12.31 32.03 2.00
CA LYS A 38 11.47 33.26 2.03
C LYS A 38 11.69 34.12 3.30
N GLY A 39 12.93 34.29 3.75
CA GLY A 39 13.25 35.07 4.95
C GLY A 39 13.10 34.31 6.28
N LEU A 40 12.67 33.04 6.25
CA LEU A 40 12.55 32.23 7.45
C LEU A 40 13.90 31.63 7.86
N PRO A 41 14.20 31.56 9.17
CA PRO A 41 15.40 30.90 9.70
C PRO A 41 15.24 29.38 9.62
N PHE A 42 15.19 28.83 8.41
CA PHE A 42 14.79 27.45 8.15
C PHE A 42 15.74 26.45 8.80
N SER A 43 17.05 26.67 8.74
CA SER A 43 18.04 25.85 9.46
C SER A 43 17.74 25.75 10.95
N ARG A 44 17.37 26.88 11.58
CA ARG A 44 17.00 26.91 13.00
C ARG A 44 15.71 26.12 13.25
N LEU A 45 14.67 26.30 12.42
CA LEU A 45 13.42 25.55 12.55
C LEU A 45 13.61 24.04 12.37
N ARG A 46 14.51 23.64 11.46
CA ARG A 46 14.92 22.25 11.25
C ARG A 46 15.66 21.72 12.48
N ASP A 47 16.64 22.44 13.00
CA ASP A 47 17.40 22.03 14.19
C ASP A 47 16.51 21.94 15.44
N ASP A 48 15.59 22.90 15.62
CA ASP A 48 14.62 22.93 16.72
C ASP A 48 13.69 21.71 16.62
N LEU A 49 13.17 21.40 15.43
CA LEU A 49 12.32 20.23 15.21
C LEU A 49 13.09 18.92 15.45
N ARG A 50 14.33 18.82 14.95
CA ARG A 50 15.18 17.66 15.17
C ARG A 50 15.41 17.47 16.66
N ARG A 51 15.73 18.52 17.43
CA ARG A 51 15.80 18.43 18.89
C ARG A 51 14.51 17.95 19.52
N GLU A 52 13.37 18.55 19.18
CA GLU A 52 12.08 18.17 19.78
C GLU A 52 11.71 16.70 19.51
N VAL A 53 12.05 16.19 18.32
CA VAL A 53 11.82 14.80 17.93
C VAL A 53 12.85 13.85 18.56
N ILE A 54 14.12 14.26 18.65
CA ILE A 54 15.25 13.47 19.14
C ILE A 54 15.36 13.46 20.68
N GLU A 55 15.05 14.56 21.38
CA GLU A 55 15.26 14.74 22.84
C GLU A 55 14.51 13.73 23.72
N LYS A 56 13.64 12.90 23.13
CA LYS A 56 13.11 11.69 23.77
C LYS A 56 14.17 10.59 23.96
N ASP A 57 15.34 10.72 23.34
CA ASP A 57 16.50 9.83 23.43
C ASP A 57 17.76 10.66 23.77
N ARG A 58 18.20 10.59 25.04
CA ARG A 58 19.26 11.44 25.63
C ARG A 58 20.68 11.16 25.07
N SER A 59 20.81 10.29 24.07
CA SER A 59 22.10 9.81 23.55
C SER A 59 22.50 10.44 22.22
N ALA A 60 21.58 11.08 21.50
CA ALA A 60 21.78 11.49 20.12
C ALA A 60 22.27 12.95 19.99
N ASN A 61 23.29 13.15 19.17
CA ASN A 61 23.89 14.44 18.90
C ASN A 61 23.14 15.15 17.74
N ASN A 62 22.92 16.47 17.80
CA ASN A 62 22.20 17.24 16.76
C ASN A 62 22.80 17.18 15.34
N LYS A 63 23.94 16.51 15.16
CA LYS A 63 24.65 16.32 13.89
C LYS A 63 24.41 14.95 13.25
N GLU A 64 23.55 14.11 13.81
CA GLU A 64 23.26 12.78 13.26
C GLU A 64 22.40 12.87 12.00
N VAL A 65 22.75 12.10 10.97
CA VAL A 65 21.95 11.93 9.75
C VAL A 65 20.63 11.25 10.11
N ILE A 66 19.51 11.80 9.68
CA ILE A 66 18.16 11.24 9.91
C ILE A 66 17.65 10.61 8.62
N VAL A 67 17.36 9.32 8.68
CA VAL A 67 16.72 8.57 7.59
C VAL A 67 15.27 8.25 7.98
N GLY A 68 14.34 8.51 7.07
CA GLY A 68 12.91 8.43 7.34
C GLY A 68 12.15 7.56 6.36
N THR A 69 11.06 6.96 6.82
CA THR A 69 9.95 6.42 6.01
C THR A 69 8.65 6.77 6.72
N GLY A 70 7.51 6.47 6.12
CA GLY A 70 6.23 6.59 6.82
C GLY A 70 5.11 5.80 6.16
N HIS A 71 4.09 5.50 6.95
CA HIS A 71 2.85 4.91 6.46
C HIS A 71 1.71 5.11 7.47
N GLN A 72 0.47 4.94 7.01
CA GLN A 72 -0.71 4.83 7.88
C GLN A 72 -0.56 3.63 8.83
N PRO A 73 -1.07 3.68 10.08
CA PRO A 73 -1.01 2.58 11.04
C PRO A 73 -2.01 1.46 10.68
N ILE A 74 -1.73 0.76 9.58
CA ILE A 74 -2.47 -0.41 9.10
C ILE A 74 -1.64 -1.68 9.34
N LEU A 75 -2.25 -2.84 9.12
CA LEU A 75 -1.52 -4.11 9.13
C LEU A 75 -0.62 -4.17 7.90
N TYR A 76 0.69 -3.97 8.08
CA TYR A 76 1.62 -3.90 6.96
C TYR A 76 1.73 -5.25 6.27
N HIS A 77 1.72 -5.23 4.95
CA HIS A 77 2.25 -6.34 4.18
C HIS A 77 3.77 -6.20 4.02
N PRO A 78 4.52 -7.27 3.68
CA PRO A 78 5.97 -7.26 3.55
C PRO A 78 6.53 -6.13 2.68
N GLY A 79 5.78 -5.69 1.66
CA GLY A 79 6.19 -4.60 0.79
C GLY A 79 6.24 -3.23 1.44
N ILE A 80 5.43 -2.96 2.47
CA ILE A 80 5.48 -1.74 3.28
C ILE A 80 6.54 -1.91 4.38
N PHE A 81 6.52 -3.06 5.06
CA PHE A 81 7.45 -3.41 6.13
C PHE A 81 8.92 -3.38 5.68
N PHE A 82 9.19 -3.70 4.40
CA PHE A 82 10.54 -3.64 3.83
C PHE A 82 11.17 -2.24 3.86
N LYS A 83 10.38 -1.16 3.90
CA LYS A 83 10.96 0.19 4.05
C LYS A 83 11.61 0.35 5.43
N GLU A 84 11.03 -0.26 6.45
CA GLU A 84 11.57 -0.26 7.80
C GLU A 84 12.78 -1.17 7.90
N MET A 85 12.81 -2.30 7.18
CA MET A 85 14.04 -3.07 6.98
C MET A 85 15.16 -2.19 6.41
N VAL A 86 14.89 -1.41 5.37
CA VAL A 86 15.90 -0.54 4.74
C VAL A 86 16.45 0.52 5.68
N ILE A 87 15.59 1.23 6.44
CA ILE A 87 16.10 2.22 7.40
C ILE A 87 16.95 1.55 8.48
N ASN A 88 16.57 0.38 8.99
CA ASN A 88 17.32 -0.29 10.05
C ASN A 88 18.67 -0.82 9.54
N ALA A 89 18.76 -1.25 8.28
CA ALA A 89 20.03 -1.60 7.67
C ALA A 89 20.98 -0.39 7.56
N LEU A 90 20.46 0.80 7.26
CA LEU A 90 21.25 2.05 7.27
C LEU A 90 21.71 2.42 8.69
N LEU A 91 20.84 2.27 9.69
CA LEU A 91 21.15 2.51 11.10
C LEU A 91 22.28 1.61 11.59
N GLU A 92 22.17 0.31 11.29
CA GLU A 92 23.15 -0.69 11.70
C GLU A 92 24.52 -0.45 11.07
N LYS A 93 24.54 -0.06 9.78
CA LYS A 93 25.79 0.12 9.03
C LYS A 93 26.48 1.46 9.26
N HIS A 94 25.71 2.53 9.48
CA HIS A 94 26.25 3.90 9.51
C HIS A 94 26.00 4.66 10.81
N GLY A 95 25.26 4.10 11.77
CA GLY A 95 24.96 4.77 13.04
C GLY A 95 24.03 5.99 12.89
N TYR A 96 23.22 6.02 11.85
CA TYR A 96 22.20 7.06 11.63
C TYR A 96 21.06 6.98 12.64
N LEU A 97 20.21 8.00 12.66
CA LEU A 97 18.93 7.95 13.36
C LEU A 97 17.81 7.59 12.37
N GLY A 98 16.97 6.63 12.75
CA GLY A 98 15.88 6.14 11.90
C GLY A 98 14.53 6.58 12.43
N ILE A 99 13.68 7.12 11.56
CA ILE A 99 12.31 7.52 11.89
C ILE A 99 11.32 6.79 10.98
N ASN A 100 10.32 6.15 11.59
CA ASN A 100 9.08 5.82 10.89
C ASN A 100 7.99 6.81 11.30
N LEU A 101 7.47 7.54 10.31
CA LEU A 101 6.36 8.45 10.48
C LEU A 101 5.04 7.67 10.43
N VAL A 102 4.34 7.66 11.56
CA VAL A 102 3.01 7.11 11.69
C VAL A 102 2.00 8.14 11.21
N ILE A 103 1.34 7.87 10.08
CA ILE A 103 0.30 8.75 9.52
C ILE A 103 -1.05 8.43 10.20
N ASP A 104 -1.11 8.64 11.51
CA ASP A 104 -2.29 8.41 12.35
C ASP A 104 -3.42 9.42 12.11
N THR A 105 -3.13 10.48 11.37
CA THR A 105 -4.08 11.53 10.98
C THR A 105 -4.91 11.15 9.75
N ASP A 106 -4.57 10.04 9.08
CA ASP A 106 -5.32 9.58 7.91
C ASP A 106 -6.60 8.87 8.33
N ALA A 107 -7.62 8.96 7.47
CA ALA A 107 -8.90 8.32 7.72
C ALA A 107 -8.93 6.89 7.16
N PHE A 108 -9.60 5.99 7.88
CA PHE A 108 -9.74 4.62 7.40
C PHE A 108 -10.67 4.53 6.19
N ASN A 109 -10.25 3.80 5.16
CA ASN A 109 -11.04 3.50 3.96
C ASN A 109 -10.94 2.02 3.55
N HIS A 110 -11.92 1.50 2.80
CA HIS A 110 -12.00 0.07 2.43
C HIS A 110 -10.76 -0.46 1.69
N HIS A 111 -10.00 0.41 1.03
CA HIS A 111 -8.77 0.04 0.32
C HIS A 111 -7.59 -0.30 1.26
N GLN A 112 -7.71 0.02 2.55
CA GLN A 112 -6.72 -0.33 3.59
C GLN A 112 -7.04 -1.64 4.30
N ALA A 113 -8.15 -2.29 3.96
CA ALA A 113 -8.50 -3.54 4.58
C ALA A 113 -7.60 -4.68 4.08
N THR A 114 -7.25 -5.57 4.99
CA THR A 114 -6.48 -6.75 4.65
C THR A 114 -7.45 -7.83 4.17
N PHE A 115 -7.10 -8.47 3.05
CA PHE A 115 -7.85 -9.61 2.53
C PHE A 115 -7.25 -10.89 3.06
N TRP A 116 -8.11 -11.80 3.52
CA TRP A 116 -7.72 -13.05 4.15
C TRP A 116 -8.29 -14.22 3.39
N PRO A 117 -7.57 -15.35 3.35
CA PRO A 117 -8.09 -16.53 2.70
C PRO A 117 -9.10 -17.16 3.65
N ASP A 118 -10.35 -17.26 3.23
CA ASP A 118 -11.36 -18.05 3.92
C ASP A 118 -11.50 -19.38 3.19
N PHE A 119 -11.44 -20.48 3.94
CA PHE A 119 -11.52 -21.82 3.39
C PHE A 119 -12.89 -22.42 3.72
N GLN A 120 -13.88 -22.03 2.92
CA GLN A 120 -15.23 -22.60 2.99
C GLN A 120 -15.43 -23.61 1.87
N GLU A 121 -16.06 -24.75 2.19
CA GLU A 121 -16.47 -25.75 1.19
C GLU A 121 -15.36 -26.21 0.22
N LYS A 122 -14.10 -26.27 0.68
CA LYS A 122 -12.91 -26.58 -0.13
C LYS A 122 -12.60 -25.54 -1.22
N ARG A 123 -12.86 -24.25 -0.97
CA ARG A 123 -12.53 -23.13 -1.84
C ARG A 123 -11.83 -22.03 -1.04
N LEU A 124 -10.81 -21.42 -1.63
CA LEU A 124 -10.23 -20.19 -1.09
C LEU A 124 -11.06 -18.99 -1.58
N SER A 125 -11.61 -18.22 -0.66
CA SER A 125 -12.24 -16.93 -0.94
C SER A 125 -11.53 -15.81 -0.18
N TRP A 126 -11.79 -14.56 -0.54
CA TRP A 126 -11.23 -13.41 0.16
C TRP A 126 -12.27 -12.78 1.08
N GLU A 127 -11.97 -12.74 2.36
CA GLU A 127 -12.73 -11.96 3.32
C GLU A 127 -11.96 -10.70 3.72
N GLU A 128 -12.69 -9.59 3.75
CA GLU A 128 -12.16 -8.35 4.31
C GLU A 128 -12.09 -8.48 5.83
N MET A 129 -10.88 -8.48 6.40
CA MET A 129 -10.73 -8.41 7.85
C MET A 129 -10.28 -7.02 8.26
N ARG A 130 -10.96 -6.53 9.28
CA ARG A 130 -10.66 -5.25 9.91
C ARG A 130 -10.16 -5.50 11.32
N PHE A 131 -9.26 -4.65 11.75
CA PHE A 131 -8.94 -4.56 13.17
C PHE A 131 -10.19 -4.11 13.94
N PRO A 132 -10.42 -4.55 15.19
CA PRO A 132 -11.58 -4.09 15.96
C PRO A 132 -11.62 -2.56 16.10
N GLN A 133 -12.81 -1.99 16.30
CA GLN A 133 -13.05 -0.55 16.48
C GLN A 133 -12.74 0.36 15.27
N VAL A 134 -12.37 -0.22 14.12
CA VAL A 134 -12.18 0.56 12.88
C VAL A 134 -13.50 1.22 12.45
N LYS A 135 -13.46 2.55 12.31
CA LYS A 135 -14.60 3.36 11.84
C LYS A 135 -14.23 4.08 10.56
N LYS A 136 -15.12 4.00 9.56
CA LYS A 136 -14.93 4.68 8.27
C LYS A 136 -14.88 6.20 8.49
N ASP A 137 -14.06 6.88 7.70
CA ASP A 137 -13.96 8.36 7.61
C ASP A 137 -13.44 9.08 8.87
N LEU A 138 -13.18 8.37 9.98
CA LEU A 138 -12.46 8.89 11.14
C LEU A 138 -10.95 8.66 10.98
N ALA A 139 -10.15 9.60 11.50
CA ALA A 139 -8.70 9.43 11.57
C ALA A 139 -8.31 8.38 12.63
N PHE A 140 -7.19 7.66 12.44
CA PHE A 140 -6.73 6.66 13.41
C PHE A 140 -6.48 7.26 14.81
N GLU A 141 -6.06 8.53 14.89
CA GLU A 141 -5.88 9.25 16.17
C GLU A 141 -7.21 9.46 16.94
N GLU A 142 -8.35 9.35 16.27
CA GLU A 142 -9.71 9.52 16.85
C GLU A 142 -10.39 8.20 17.22
N MET A 143 -9.86 7.06 16.76
CA MET A 143 -10.45 5.76 17.01
C MET A 143 -9.96 5.21 18.33
N SER A 144 -10.87 4.88 19.24
CA SER A 144 -10.51 4.25 20.51
C SER A 144 -9.74 2.94 20.30
N SER A 145 -8.77 2.67 21.17
CA SER A 145 -8.13 1.36 21.21
C SER A 145 -9.16 0.28 21.60
N PRO A 146 -9.21 -0.87 20.91
CA PRO A 146 -10.00 -2.03 21.32
C PRO A 146 -9.67 -2.51 22.73
N HIS A 147 -10.67 -3.08 23.41
CA HIS A 147 -10.48 -3.74 24.69
C HIS A 147 -9.81 -5.12 24.51
N GLN A 148 -9.15 -5.62 25.56
CA GLN A 148 -8.46 -6.92 25.49
C GLN A 148 -9.39 -8.08 25.12
N GLU A 149 -10.65 -8.07 25.56
CA GLU A 149 -11.62 -9.11 25.18
C GLU A 149 -11.97 -9.08 23.69
N GLU A 150 -12.09 -7.90 23.08
CA GLU A 150 -12.31 -7.77 21.63
C GLU A 150 -11.10 -8.29 20.85
N LEU A 151 -9.88 -8.01 21.34
CA LEU A 151 -8.64 -8.52 20.75
C LEU A 151 -8.57 -10.05 20.85
N LYS A 152 -8.91 -10.63 22.01
CA LYS A 152 -8.95 -12.08 22.21
C LYS A 152 -9.89 -12.76 21.24
N GLN A 153 -11.11 -12.23 21.09
CA GLN A 153 -12.09 -12.76 20.14
C GLN A 153 -11.57 -12.68 18.70
N TRP A 154 -10.99 -11.53 18.33
CA TRP A 154 -10.43 -11.32 17.00
C TRP A 154 -9.28 -12.28 16.69
N PHE A 155 -8.30 -12.42 17.58
CA PHE A 155 -7.18 -13.36 17.39
C PHE A 155 -7.62 -14.81 17.43
N SER A 156 -8.62 -15.17 18.24
CA SER A 156 -9.19 -16.52 18.25
C SER A 156 -9.80 -16.89 16.89
N GLN A 157 -10.62 -16.01 16.32
CA GLN A 157 -11.19 -16.20 14.98
C GLN A 157 -10.10 -16.27 13.91
N LEU A 158 -9.09 -15.41 14.03
CA LEU A 158 -7.96 -15.36 13.12
C LEU A 158 -7.17 -16.68 13.12
N LYS A 159 -6.83 -17.19 14.30
CA LYS A 159 -6.11 -18.46 14.46
C LYS A 159 -6.91 -19.65 13.95
N GLU A 160 -8.21 -19.70 14.23
CA GLU A 160 -9.07 -20.78 13.74
C GLU A 160 -9.02 -20.85 12.21
N LYS A 161 -9.20 -19.71 11.53
CA LYS A 161 -9.12 -19.62 10.07
C LYS A 161 -7.73 -19.97 9.55
N CYS A 162 -6.68 -19.38 10.14
CA CYS A 162 -5.31 -19.60 9.71
C CYS A 162 -4.87 -21.06 9.87
N SER A 163 -5.34 -21.76 10.90
CA SER A 163 -4.95 -23.15 11.17
C SER A 163 -5.37 -24.14 10.08
N LYS A 164 -6.40 -23.79 9.29
CA LYS A 164 -6.92 -24.62 8.19
C LYS A 164 -6.09 -24.48 6.91
N ILE A 165 -5.27 -23.43 6.81
CA ILE A 165 -4.68 -22.97 5.54
C ILE A 165 -3.15 -22.92 5.62
N PHE A 166 -2.62 -22.45 6.74
CA PHE A 166 -1.20 -22.17 6.89
C PHE A 166 -0.46 -23.25 7.70
N PRO A 167 0.82 -23.49 7.36
CA PRO A 167 1.72 -24.28 8.17
C PRO A 167 1.89 -23.76 9.61
N LYS A 168 2.41 -24.63 10.49
CA LYS A 168 2.66 -24.33 11.91
C LYS A 168 3.58 -23.12 12.13
N GLU A 169 4.54 -22.90 11.25
CA GLU A 169 5.51 -21.78 11.32
C GLU A 169 4.84 -20.39 11.17
N ASN A 170 3.83 -20.27 10.31
CA ASN A 170 3.03 -19.05 10.15
C ASN A 170 2.21 -18.80 11.42
N LEU A 171 1.58 -19.85 11.97
CA LEU A 171 0.77 -19.76 13.19
C LEU A 171 1.60 -19.38 14.43
N LEU A 172 2.87 -19.82 14.47
CA LEU A 172 3.81 -19.41 15.51
C LEU A 172 4.07 -17.89 15.44
N THR A 173 4.33 -17.38 14.23
CA THR A 173 4.57 -15.93 14.06
C THR A 173 3.33 -15.10 14.37
N LEU A 174 2.15 -15.58 13.99
CA LEU A 174 0.87 -14.98 14.37
C LEU A 174 0.69 -14.93 15.89
N SER A 175 1.05 -16.01 16.60
CA SER A 175 0.94 -16.07 18.06
C SER A 175 1.91 -15.11 18.76
N LEU A 176 3.12 -14.92 18.22
CA LEU A 176 4.05 -13.91 18.72
C LEU A 176 3.46 -12.49 18.58
N TYR A 177 2.86 -12.19 17.43
CA TYR A 177 2.24 -10.88 17.19
C TYR A 177 1.00 -10.64 18.06
N GLU A 178 0.23 -11.68 18.37
CA GLU A 178 -0.86 -11.61 19.35
C GLU A 178 -0.34 -11.20 20.74
N GLU A 179 0.69 -11.89 21.25
CA GLU A 179 1.30 -11.56 22.55
C GLU A 179 1.80 -10.11 22.58
N ASP A 180 2.48 -9.69 21.52
CA ASP A 180 2.98 -8.31 21.37
C ASP A 180 1.83 -7.30 21.32
N THR A 181 0.69 -7.66 20.70
CA THR A 181 -0.50 -6.82 20.65
C THR A 181 -1.19 -6.69 22.01
N TYR A 182 -1.26 -7.75 22.82
CA TYR A 182 -1.78 -7.65 24.18
C TYR A 182 -0.91 -6.76 25.08
N ARG A 183 0.41 -6.82 24.91
CA ARG A 183 1.32 -5.92 25.64
C ARG A 183 1.15 -4.47 25.18
N ALA A 184 1.04 -4.25 23.87
CA ALA A 184 0.81 -2.94 23.28
C ALA A 184 -0.51 -2.31 23.73
N SER A 185 -1.57 -3.11 23.90
CA SER A 185 -2.88 -2.60 24.32
C SER A 185 -2.87 -1.94 25.70
N LEU A 186 -1.91 -2.27 26.57
CA LEU A 186 -1.79 -1.66 27.89
C LEU A 186 -1.29 -0.21 27.84
N ALA A 187 -0.58 0.17 26.77
CA ALA A 187 -0.01 1.50 26.59
C ALA A 187 -0.75 2.34 25.53
N SER A 188 -1.79 1.79 24.90
CA SER A 188 -2.46 2.37 23.74
C SER A 188 -3.79 3.02 24.11
N HIS A 189 -3.98 4.27 23.71
CA HIS A 189 -5.22 5.02 23.93
C HIS A 189 -6.11 5.04 22.69
N ASN A 190 -5.49 4.99 21.50
CA ASN A 190 -6.18 4.97 20.21
C ASN A 190 -5.67 3.82 19.33
N LEU A 191 -6.42 3.53 18.26
CA LEU A 191 -6.11 2.45 17.33
C LEU A 191 -4.76 2.66 16.62
N GLY A 192 -4.43 3.91 16.26
CA GLY A 192 -3.16 4.24 15.64
C GLY A 192 -1.96 3.85 16.53
N GLN A 193 -2.05 4.11 17.83
CA GLN A 193 -1.07 3.69 18.82
C GLN A 193 -1.01 2.17 18.96
N LEU A 194 -2.16 1.50 19.06
CA LEU A 194 -2.19 0.04 19.21
C LEU A 194 -1.49 -0.67 18.06
N VAL A 195 -1.86 -0.37 16.82
CA VAL A 195 -1.25 -1.01 15.64
C VAL A 195 0.25 -0.72 15.58
N THR A 196 0.65 0.52 15.87
CA THR A 196 2.07 0.93 15.86
C THR A 196 2.86 0.22 16.95
N PHE A 197 2.34 0.17 18.18
CA PHE A 197 3.04 -0.42 19.32
C PHE A 197 3.10 -1.95 19.22
N SER A 198 2.05 -2.60 18.67
CA SER A 198 2.08 -4.02 18.32
C SER A 198 3.22 -4.32 17.34
N LYS A 199 3.32 -3.52 16.26
CA LYS A 199 4.38 -3.64 15.25
C LYS A 199 5.77 -3.42 15.88
N ARG A 200 5.97 -2.36 16.67
CA ARG A 200 7.25 -2.11 17.33
C ARG A 200 7.68 -3.24 18.26
N LYS A 201 6.75 -3.78 19.05
CA LYS A 201 7.03 -4.92 19.94
C LYS A 201 7.44 -6.17 19.16
N PHE A 202 6.83 -6.42 18.01
CA PHE A 202 7.23 -7.51 17.13
C PHE A 202 8.64 -7.29 16.55
N GLU A 203 8.92 -6.08 16.07
CA GLU A 203 10.19 -5.70 15.46
C GLU A 203 11.39 -5.74 16.42
N GLU A 204 11.18 -5.72 17.74
CA GLU A 204 12.24 -5.99 18.73
C GLU A 204 12.91 -7.35 18.45
N ARG A 205 12.17 -8.35 17.92
CA ARG A 205 12.71 -9.68 17.54
C ARG A 205 13.59 -9.67 16.29
N LEU A 206 13.56 -8.56 15.55
CA LEU A 206 14.39 -8.28 14.38
C LEU A 206 15.50 -7.28 14.70
N ASN A 207 15.65 -6.86 15.96
CA ASN A 207 16.61 -5.86 16.42
C ASN A 207 16.46 -4.48 15.74
N PHE A 208 15.26 -4.12 15.29
CA PHE A 208 15.03 -2.80 14.69
C PHE A 208 15.04 -1.71 15.76
N LYS A 209 15.80 -0.65 15.49
CA LYS A 209 16.09 0.46 16.41
C LYS A 209 15.47 1.80 16.00
N HIS A 210 14.84 1.88 14.83
CA HIS A 210 14.14 3.09 14.42
C HIS A 210 13.06 3.51 15.43
N GLN A 211 12.77 4.81 15.44
CA GLN A 211 11.78 5.43 16.31
C GLN A 211 10.47 5.68 15.57
N GLU A 212 9.35 5.59 16.30
CA GLU A 212 8.02 5.94 15.78
C GLU A 212 7.71 7.39 16.11
N VAL A 213 7.35 8.17 15.10
CA VAL A 213 6.93 9.56 15.25
C VAL A 213 5.53 9.70 14.68
N PHE A 214 4.57 10.12 15.52
CA PHE A 214 3.19 10.31 15.08
C PHE A 214 3.04 11.65 14.36
N LEU A 215 2.40 11.65 13.19
CA LEU A 215 2.12 12.87 12.43
C LEU A 215 1.20 13.81 13.21
N SER A 216 0.30 13.27 14.03
CA SER A 216 -0.49 14.06 14.98
C SER A 216 0.40 14.87 15.92
N SER A 217 1.48 14.27 16.46
CA SER A 217 2.43 14.94 17.35
C SER A 217 3.29 15.96 16.61
N LEU A 218 3.79 15.63 15.41
CA LEU A 218 4.54 16.59 14.58
C LEU A 218 3.71 17.83 14.21
N SER A 219 2.41 17.65 14.04
CA SER A 219 1.48 18.73 13.72
C SER A 219 1.24 19.69 14.89
N GLU A 220 1.70 19.36 16.09
CA GLU A 220 1.63 20.22 17.28
C GLU A 220 2.92 21.04 17.51
N THR A 221 3.96 20.81 16.72
CA THR A 221 5.26 21.47 16.86
C THR A 221 5.22 22.92 16.39
N LEU A 222 6.15 23.73 16.91
CA LEU A 222 6.31 25.11 16.45
C LEU A 222 6.70 25.17 14.97
N THR A 223 7.59 24.28 14.52
CA THR A 223 8.04 24.21 13.12
C THR A 223 6.89 23.89 12.17
N PHE A 224 5.95 23.03 12.56
CA PHE A 224 4.73 22.82 11.78
C PHE A 224 3.86 24.08 11.71
N ALA A 225 3.73 24.84 12.79
CA ALA A 225 2.98 26.10 12.79
C ALA A 225 3.60 27.13 11.82
N TYR A 226 4.93 27.21 11.71
CA TYR A 226 5.62 28.02 10.69
C TYR A 226 5.35 27.51 9.27
N PHE A 227 5.41 26.19 9.06
CA PHE A 227 5.10 25.60 7.75
C PHE A 227 3.66 25.89 7.30
N PHE A 228 2.69 25.77 8.20
CA PHE A 228 1.31 26.16 7.95
C PHE A 228 1.20 27.66 7.64
N ALA A 229 1.79 28.52 8.46
CA ALA A 229 1.76 29.97 8.29
C ALA A 229 2.38 30.41 6.95
N LEU A 230 3.45 29.76 6.51
CA LEU A 230 4.07 29.99 5.20
C LEU A 230 3.09 29.68 4.07
N ILE A 231 2.48 28.49 4.05
CA ILE A 231 1.50 28.12 3.00
C ILE A 231 0.26 29.02 3.06
N LEU A 232 -0.22 29.34 4.25
CA LEU A 232 -1.33 30.26 4.46
C LEU A 232 -1.03 31.67 3.89
N SER A 233 0.20 32.17 4.09
CA SER A 233 0.63 33.48 3.56
C SER A 233 0.69 33.53 2.02
N LEU A 234 0.95 32.39 1.38
CA LEU A 234 0.96 32.26 -0.08
C LEU A 234 -0.47 32.11 -0.62
N GLY A 235 -1.33 31.39 0.09
CA GLY A 235 -2.76 31.25 -0.19
C GLY A 235 -3.04 30.90 -1.66
N ARG A 236 -3.51 31.88 -2.44
CA ARG A 236 -3.88 31.70 -3.86
C ARG A 236 -2.70 31.30 -4.72
N GLU A 237 -1.54 31.90 -4.49
CA GLU A 237 -0.31 31.63 -5.24
C GLU A 237 0.04 30.14 -5.14
N PHE A 238 0.06 29.61 -3.91
CA PHE A 238 0.33 28.20 -3.66
C PHE A 238 -0.70 27.29 -4.36
N GLY A 239 -1.99 27.59 -4.21
CA GLY A 239 -3.06 26.76 -4.77
C GLY A 239 -3.04 26.70 -6.30
N LEU A 240 -2.78 27.84 -6.96
CA LEU A 240 -2.70 27.90 -8.43
C LEU A 240 -1.50 27.11 -8.96
N THR A 241 -0.33 27.27 -8.34
CA THR A 241 0.87 26.53 -8.71
C THR A 241 0.71 25.03 -8.47
N TYR A 242 0.15 24.63 -7.32
CA TYR A 242 -0.16 23.23 -7.02
C TYR A 242 -1.08 22.61 -8.07
N ASN A 243 -2.17 23.28 -8.43
CA ASN A 243 -3.11 22.79 -9.44
C ASN A 243 -2.47 22.68 -10.82
N LYS A 244 -1.70 23.70 -11.24
CA LYS A 244 -0.98 23.70 -12.51
C LYS A 244 -0.03 22.50 -12.61
N LEU A 245 0.78 22.26 -11.57
CA LEU A 245 1.73 21.14 -11.53
C LEU A 245 1.03 19.78 -11.56
N LEU A 246 -0.11 19.63 -10.88
CA LEU A 246 -0.91 18.42 -10.97
C LEU A 246 -1.48 18.18 -12.36
N GLU A 247 -1.99 19.22 -13.03
CA GLU A 247 -2.50 19.05 -14.40
C GLU A 247 -1.39 18.69 -15.38
N ASN A 248 -0.23 19.33 -15.28
CA ASN A 248 0.95 18.97 -16.07
C ASN A 248 1.34 17.51 -15.84
N TYR A 249 1.40 17.06 -14.58
CA TYR A 249 1.67 15.67 -14.23
C TYR A 249 0.66 14.70 -14.86
N ARG A 250 -0.64 15.00 -14.79
CA ARG A 250 -1.69 14.15 -15.39
C ARG A 250 -1.54 14.08 -16.91
N GLN A 251 -1.23 15.18 -17.56
CA GLN A 251 -0.98 15.21 -19.01
C GLN A 251 0.25 14.38 -19.38
N GLU A 252 1.38 14.59 -18.69
CA GLU A 252 2.64 13.86 -18.92
C GLU A 252 2.48 12.34 -18.71
N LYS A 253 1.73 11.92 -17.67
CA LYS A 253 1.48 10.50 -17.37
C LYS A 253 0.25 9.92 -18.08
N LYS A 254 -0.46 10.70 -18.91
CA LYS A 254 -1.70 10.30 -19.60
C LYS A 254 -2.79 9.79 -18.65
N ILE A 255 -2.94 10.43 -17.49
CA ILE A 255 -3.96 10.11 -16.48
C ILE A 255 -5.23 10.91 -16.79
N SER A 256 -6.33 10.21 -17.10
CA SER A 256 -7.62 10.84 -17.40
C SER A 256 -8.46 11.14 -16.14
N HIS A 257 -8.25 10.40 -15.06
CA HIS A 257 -9.04 10.53 -13.84
C HIS A 257 -8.59 11.71 -12.97
N ARG A 258 -9.48 12.69 -12.76
CA ARG A 258 -9.17 13.96 -12.09
C ARG A 258 -8.78 13.85 -10.61
N LEU A 259 -9.14 12.75 -9.92
CA LEU A 259 -8.76 12.55 -8.52
C LEU A 259 -7.41 11.83 -8.39
N THR A 260 -6.78 11.43 -9.50
CA THR A 260 -5.51 10.71 -9.51
C THR A 260 -4.39 11.64 -9.98
N PRO A 261 -3.22 11.70 -9.31
CA PRO A 261 -2.93 11.06 -8.02
C PRO A 261 -3.65 11.72 -6.85
N PHE A 262 -3.99 13.02 -6.98
CA PHE A 262 -4.73 13.80 -5.99
C PHE A 262 -5.72 14.73 -6.71
N PRO A 263 -6.80 15.19 -6.06
CA PRO A 263 -7.65 16.23 -6.62
C PRO A 263 -6.96 17.61 -6.61
N ASN A 264 -7.39 18.48 -7.51
CA ASN A 264 -7.04 19.90 -7.46
C ASN A 264 -7.68 20.56 -6.22
N LEU A 265 -6.99 21.56 -5.67
CA LEU A 265 -7.52 22.46 -4.66
C LEU A 265 -8.61 23.35 -5.27
N LYS A 266 -9.72 23.53 -4.55
CA LYS A 266 -10.81 24.42 -4.97
C LYS A 266 -10.40 25.89 -4.80
N ILE A 267 -10.45 26.66 -5.89
CA ILE A 267 -10.06 28.08 -5.90
C ILE A 267 -11.10 28.87 -6.71
N SER A 268 -11.71 29.87 -6.08
CA SER A 268 -12.57 30.90 -6.71
C SER A 268 -12.03 32.30 -6.33
N SER A 269 -12.74 33.39 -6.65
CA SER A 269 -12.34 34.77 -6.27
C SER A 269 -12.32 35.00 -4.75
N ASP A 270 -13.22 34.34 -4.03
CA ASP A 270 -13.54 34.53 -2.61
C ASP A 270 -13.22 33.31 -1.73
N LEU A 271 -12.83 32.19 -2.33
CA LEU A 271 -12.56 30.93 -1.63
C LEU A 271 -11.25 30.29 -2.12
N ILE A 272 -10.44 29.82 -1.17
CA ILE A 272 -9.20 29.09 -1.46
C ILE A 272 -9.13 27.87 -0.54
N GLU A 273 -9.10 26.68 -1.11
CA GLU A 273 -8.76 25.46 -0.37
C GLU A 273 -7.26 25.41 -0.09
N LEU A 274 -6.90 25.21 1.18
CA LEU A 274 -5.53 25.00 1.60
C LEU A 274 -5.22 23.50 1.64
N PRO A 275 -3.95 23.07 1.50
CA PRO A 275 -3.58 21.64 1.48
C PRO A 275 -3.54 21.02 2.89
N PHE A 276 -4.51 21.37 3.72
CA PHE A 276 -4.65 20.93 5.11
C PHE A 276 -6.05 20.37 5.37
N TRP A 277 -6.10 19.43 6.31
CA TRP A 277 -7.30 18.93 6.94
C TRP A 277 -7.54 19.66 8.26
N ILE A 278 -8.81 19.83 8.61
CA ILE A 278 -9.26 20.40 9.89
C ILE A 278 -10.48 19.64 10.43
N TRP A 279 -10.51 19.36 11.74
CA TRP A 279 -11.66 18.73 12.43
C TRP A 279 -11.60 18.97 13.94
N ARG A 280 -12.63 18.55 14.67
CA ARG A 280 -12.62 18.44 16.14
C ARG A 280 -12.60 16.98 16.58
N ALA A 281 -12.21 16.73 17.82
CA ALA A 281 -12.15 15.38 18.37
C ALA A 281 -13.43 14.57 18.08
N LYS A 282 -13.26 13.33 17.62
CA LYS A 282 -14.32 12.39 17.20
C LYS A 282 -15.16 12.81 15.98
N GLU A 283 -14.81 13.88 15.28
CA GLU A 283 -15.44 14.28 14.02
C GLU A 283 -14.62 13.82 12.79
N PRO A 284 -15.25 13.58 11.63
CA PRO A 284 -14.54 13.33 10.38
C PRO A 284 -13.70 14.53 9.94
N ARG A 285 -12.59 14.24 9.26
CA ARG A 285 -11.73 15.27 8.66
C ARG A 285 -12.44 16.07 7.56
N SER A 286 -12.23 17.38 7.52
CA SER A 286 -12.72 18.28 6.47
C SER A 286 -11.59 19.08 5.85
N SER A 287 -11.69 19.44 4.57
CA SER A 287 -10.73 20.36 3.94
C SER A 287 -10.77 21.74 4.62
N LEU A 288 -9.59 22.34 4.82
CA LEU A 288 -9.47 23.71 5.31
C LEU A 288 -9.57 24.70 4.15
N PHE A 289 -10.33 25.78 4.36
CA PHE A 289 -10.53 26.87 3.41
C PHE A 289 -10.19 28.22 4.03
N LEU A 290 -9.64 29.10 3.20
CA LEU A 290 -9.54 30.54 3.41
C LEU A 290 -10.64 31.23 2.60
N LYS A 291 -11.55 31.93 3.29
CA LYS A 291 -12.72 32.63 2.74
C LYS A 291 -12.52 34.13 2.85
N PHE A 292 -12.96 34.90 1.84
CA PHE A 292 -12.84 36.35 1.82
C PHE A 292 -14.21 37.02 1.74
N HIS A 293 -14.46 37.95 2.66
CA HIS A 293 -15.64 38.82 2.68
C HIS A 293 -15.18 40.27 2.67
N GLY A 294 -15.00 40.84 1.47
CA GLY A 294 -14.40 42.17 1.32
C GLY A 294 -12.96 42.21 1.84
N GLN A 295 -12.71 43.00 2.89
CA GLN A 295 -11.39 43.11 3.53
C GLN A 295 -11.25 42.21 4.78
N LYS A 296 -12.12 41.21 4.93
CA LYS A 296 -12.03 40.21 5.99
C LYS A 296 -11.67 38.85 5.42
N ALA A 297 -10.86 38.10 6.16
CA ALA A 297 -10.48 36.75 5.80
C ALA A 297 -10.88 35.78 6.93
N PHE A 298 -11.37 34.60 6.59
CA PHE A 298 -11.81 33.60 7.56
C PHE A 298 -11.22 32.23 7.23
N LEU A 299 -10.73 31.52 8.23
CA LEU A 299 -10.46 30.08 8.14
C LEU A 299 -11.69 29.30 8.53
N GLY A 300 -11.92 28.22 7.81
CA GLY A 300 -13.09 27.38 8.02
C GLY A 300 -13.11 26.12 7.20
N THR A 301 -14.19 25.36 7.33
CA THR A 301 -14.58 24.36 6.34
C THR A 301 -15.45 25.03 5.27
N LEU A 302 -15.84 24.27 4.24
CA LEU A 302 -16.77 24.77 3.24
C LEU A 302 -18.06 25.33 3.86
N ASN A 303 -18.56 24.69 4.92
CA ASN A 303 -19.87 24.98 5.51
C ASN A 303 -19.79 25.81 6.79
N LYS A 304 -18.60 26.07 7.35
CA LYS A 304 -18.44 26.74 8.65
C LYS A 304 -17.21 27.62 8.69
N GLU A 305 -17.38 28.87 9.14
CA GLU A 305 -16.28 29.76 9.51
C GLU A 305 -15.89 29.52 10.97
N ILE A 306 -14.58 29.50 11.24
CA ILE A 306 -14.00 29.09 12.53
C ILE A 306 -13.23 30.24 13.18
N LEU A 307 -12.42 30.94 12.38
CA LEU A 307 -11.52 31.97 12.87
C LEU A 307 -11.38 33.10 11.84
N GLU A 308 -11.59 34.34 12.28
CA GLU A 308 -11.26 35.53 11.48
C GLU A 308 -9.74 35.75 11.52
N ILE A 309 -9.12 35.94 10.36
CA ILE A 309 -7.71 36.32 10.23
C ILE A 309 -7.63 37.79 9.87
N ASN A 310 -6.66 38.48 10.48
CA ASN A 310 -6.28 39.81 10.07
C ASN A 310 -5.81 39.83 8.59
N TYR A 311 -6.64 40.41 7.72
CA TYR A 311 -6.37 40.50 6.29
C TYR A 311 -5.05 41.23 5.96
N THR A 312 -4.67 42.22 6.77
CA THR A 312 -3.39 42.93 6.60
C THR A 312 -2.20 42.02 6.83
N PHE A 313 -2.26 41.11 7.80
CA PHE A 313 -1.17 40.13 8.03
C PHE A 313 -1.02 39.15 6.86
N LEU A 314 -2.13 38.71 6.27
CA LEU A 314 -2.12 37.89 5.07
C LEU A 314 -1.54 38.67 3.87
N LYS A 315 -2.04 39.88 3.63
CA LYS A 315 -1.61 40.73 2.50
C LYS A 315 -0.12 41.06 2.55
N LEU A 316 0.39 41.33 3.75
CA LEU A 316 1.82 41.63 3.98
C LEU A 316 2.68 40.37 4.18
N LYS A 317 2.11 39.17 4.09
CA LYS A 317 2.80 37.88 4.31
C LYS A 317 3.61 37.85 5.62
N LYS A 318 3.04 38.36 6.72
CA LYS A 318 3.71 38.41 8.05
C LYS A 318 3.66 37.06 8.76
N ILE A 319 4.59 36.16 8.42
CA ILE A 319 4.57 34.75 8.86
C ILE A 319 4.55 34.63 10.38
N GLU A 320 5.37 35.37 11.11
CA GLU A 320 5.45 35.30 12.58
C GLU A 320 4.11 35.66 13.26
N SER A 321 3.33 36.54 12.63
CA SER A 321 1.99 36.87 13.11
C SER A 321 0.98 35.77 12.79
N LEU A 322 1.12 35.12 11.63
CA LEU A 322 0.26 34.03 11.19
C LEU A 322 0.52 32.71 11.95
N VAL A 323 1.71 32.50 12.52
CA VAL A 323 2.02 31.32 13.36
C VAL A 323 1.04 31.16 14.53
N LYS A 324 0.55 32.28 15.08
CA LYS A 324 -0.40 32.28 16.21
C LYS A 324 -1.74 31.61 15.85
N ILE A 325 -2.12 31.61 14.57
CA ILE A 325 -3.37 31.03 14.08
C ILE A 325 -3.46 29.53 14.41
N ASN A 326 -2.35 28.79 14.30
CA ASN A 326 -2.36 27.36 14.63
C ASN A 326 -2.73 27.13 16.11
N ARG A 327 -2.19 27.97 17.01
CA ARG A 327 -2.52 27.93 18.44
C ARG A 327 -3.97 28.31 18.69
N GLU A 328 -4.48 29.36 18.05
CA GLU A 328 -5.87 29.78 18.21
C GLU A 328 -6.88 28.73 17.72
N LEU A 329 -6.58 28.03 16.62
CA LEU A 329 -7.38 26.88 16.17
C LEU A 329 -7.40 25.77 17.22
N LYS A 330 -6.22 25.43 17.77
CA LYS A 330 -6.07 24.44 18.83
C LYS A 330 -6.84 24.81 20.10
N ASP A 331 -6.75 26.06 20.55
CA ASP A 331 -7.46 26.56 21.73
C ASP A 331 -8.99 26.48 21.55
N LYS A 332 -9.47 26.57 20.30
CA LYS A 332 -10.87 26.33 19.92
C LYS A 332 -11.24 24.85 19.74
N GLY A 333 -10.33 23.93 20.06
CA GLY A 333 -10.52 22.48 19.97
C GLY A 333 -10.39 21.90 18.56
N TYR A 334 -9.81 22.64 17.61
CA TYR A 334 -9.58 22.15 16.25
C TYR A 334 -8.19 21.54 16.10
N LYS A 335 -8.13 20.41 15.39
CA LYS A 335 -6.91 19.75 14.94
C LYS A 335 -6.64 20.14 13.50
N LEU A 336 -5.41 20.58 13.22
CA LEU A 336 -4.93 20.92 11.88
C LEU A 336 -3.88 19.90 11.47
N ARG A 337 -4.04 19.25 10.30
CA ARG A 337 -3.09 18.25 9.79
C ARG A 337 -2.79 18.45 8.30
N PRO A 338 -1.58 18.13 7.81
CA PRO A 338 -1.24 18.25 6.39
C PRO A 338 -1.95 17.19 5.54
N LYS A 339 -2.23 17.51 4.26
CA LYS A 339 -2.60 16.52 3.25
C LYS A 339 -1.35 15.77 2.74
N ALA A 340 -1.56 14.63 2.08
CA ALA A 340 -0.50 13.66 1.69
C ALA A 340 0.79 14.28 1.12
N LEU A 341 0.70 15.13 0.09
CA LEU A 341 1.87 15.77 -0.52
C LEU A 341 2.62 16.68 0.46
N MET A 342 1.90 17.36 1.36
CA MET A 342 2.52 18.24 2.36
C MET A 342 3.26 17.46 3.45
N ILE A 343 2.89 16.20 3.69
CA ILE A 343 3.59 15.35 4.64
C ILE A 343 5.02 15.13 4.16
N THR A 344 5.22 14.60 2.96
CA THR A 344 6.55 14.25 2.46
C THR A 344 7.38 15.49 2.17
N LEU A 345 6.76 16.58 1.71
CA LEU A 345 7.39 17.90 1.62
C LEU A 345 7.93 18.36 2.98
N PHE A 346 7.10 18.34 4.03
CA PHE A 346 7.50 18.73 5.37
C PHE A 346 8.64 17.85 5.92
N MET A 347 8.54 16.53 5.75
CA MET A 347 9.57 15.60 6.24
C MET A 347 10.91 15.80 5.55
N ARG A 348 10.92 15.95 4.22
CA ARG A 348 12.14 16.16 3.43
C ARG A 348 12.78 17.53 3.69
N LEU A 349 11.97 18.55 4.01
CA LEU A 349 12.46 19.88 4.33
C LEU A 349 12.96 20.02 5.78
N PHE A 350 12.16 19.61 6.76
CA PHE A 350 12.39 20.00 8.16
C PHE A 350 12.93 18.90 9.07
N LEU A 351 12.92 17.63 8.65
CA LEU A 351 13.32 16.53 9.55
C LEU A 351 14.36 15.59 8.95
N CYS A 352 14.05 14.93 7.82
CA CYS A 352 14.87 13.85 7.28
C CYS A 352 15.94 14.38 6.32
N ASP A 353 17.11 13.75 6.31
CA ASP A 353 18.16 13.94 5.30
C ASP A 353 17.98 12.94 4.14
N LEU A 354 17.36 11.79 4.41
CA LEU A 354 16.93 10.83 3.40
C LEU A 354 15.53 10.34 3.72
N TRP A 355 14.67 10.28 2.71
CA TRP A 355 13.34 9.69 2.83
C TRP A 355 13.21 8.46 1.94
N ILE A 356 12.61 7.38 2.44
CA ILE A 356 12.39 6.12 1.72
C ILE A 356 10.90 5.96 1.43
N HIS A 357 10.54 6.03 0.15
CA HIS A 357 9.18 5.77 -0.33
C HIS A 357 8.96 4.28 -0.64
N GLY A 358 7.69 3.88 -0.64
CA GLY A 358 7.26 2.69 -1.39
C GLY A 358 7.02 3.05 -2.84
N VAL A 359 6.87 2.06 -3.73
CA VAL A 359 6.63 2.28 -5.17
C VAL A 359 5.52 3.29 -5.42
N GLY A 360 4.33 3.09 -4.83
CA GLY A 360 3.19 3.98 -5.05
C GLY A 360 3.39 5.40 -4.50
N GLY A 361 4.19 5.56 -3.43
CA GLY A 361 4.52 6.87 -2.89
C GLY A 361 5.50 7.64 -3.77
N ALA A 362 6.44 6.94 -4.39
CA ALA A 362 7.47 7.54 -5.23
C ALA A 362 6.93 8.06 -6.58
N GLU A 363 5.79 7.54 -7.04
CA GLU A 363 5.24 7.90 -8.37
C GLU A 363 4.89 9.38 -8.47
N TYR A 364 4.40 9.99 -7.39
CA TYR A 364 3.91 11.37 -7.40
C TYR A 364 4.87 12.37 -6.75
N GLU A 365 6.05 11.95 -6.27
CA GLU A 365 7.00 12.88 -5.62
C GLU A 365 7.59 13.91 -6.58
N GLU A 366 7.60 13.65 -7.88
CA GLU A 366 8.02 14.66 -8.87
C GLU A 366 7.15 15.93 -8.81
N ILE A 367 5.91 15.83 -8.32
CA ILE A 367 5.05 16.99 -8.07
C ILE A 367 5.60 17.83 -6.92
N ASN A 368 6.01 17.20 -5.82
CA ASN A 368 6.61 17.89 -4.68
C ASN A 368 7.97 18.51 -5.02
N ASP A 369 8.79 17.81 -5.81
CA ASP A 369 10.08 18.32 -6.27
C ASP A 369 9.89 19.64 -7.03
N ARG A 370 9.00 19.65 -8.04
CA ARG A 370 8.68 20.85 -8.82
C ARG A 370 7.99 21.93 -7.98
N LEU A 371 7.07 21.56 -7.10
CA LEU A 371 6.35 22.50 -6.24
C LEU A 371 7.32 23.24 -5.30
N SER A 372 8.29 22.52 -4.74
CA SER A 372 9.28 23.11 -3.86
C SER A 372 10.22 24.06 -4.61
N GLU A 373 10.63 23.69 -5.83
CA GLU A 373 11.43 24.55 -6.68
C GLU A 373 10.67 25.83 -7.09
N GLU A 374 9.41 25.70 -7.52
CA GLU A 374 8.61 26.86 -7.97
C GLU A 374 8.23 27.81 -6.80
N ILE A 375 7.85 27.27 -5.64
CA ILE A 375 7.34 28.09 -4.53
C ILE A 375 8.44 28.52 -3.56
N PHE A 376 9.31 27.59 -3.18
CA PHE A 376 10.32 27.83 -2.15
C PHE A 376 11.71 28.12 -2.74
N SER A 377 11.92 27.90 -4.04
CA SER A 377 13.24 27.95 -4.68
C SER A 377 14.23 26.98 -4.04
N VAL A 378 13.71 25.84 -3.59
CA VAL A 378 14.47 24.79 -2.90
C VAL A 378 14.34 23.49 -3.69
N SER A 379 15.47 22.94 -4.12
CA SER A 379 15.52 21.58 -4.62
C SER A 379 15.41 20.60 -3.45
N LEU A 380 14.40 19.73 -3.45
CA LEU A 380 14.20 18.78 -2.35
C LEU A 380 15.26 17.67 -2.31
N PRO A 381 15.60 17.15 -1.12
CA PRO A 381 16.53 16.03 -0.96
C PRO A 381 16.12 14.82 -1.79
N PRO A 382 17.00 14.21 -2.61
CA PRO A 382 16.68 12.95 -3.28
C PRO A 382 16.24 11.88 -2.28
N TYR A 383 15.37 10.98 -2.76
CA TYR A 383 14.74 9.95 -1.94
C TYR A 383 15.10 8.55 -2.44
N GLY A 384 14.93 7.54 -1.59
CA GLY A 384 15.02 6.13 -1.95
C GLY A 384 13.64 5.52 -2.20
N VAL A 385 13.60 4.40 -2.91
CA VAL A 385 12.39 3.59 -3.15
C VAL A 385 12.66 2.16 -2.76
N ALA A 386 11.82 1.61 -1.88
CA ALA A 386 11.96 0.26 -1.37
C ALA A 386 10.62 -0.48 -1.38
N SER A 387 10.64 -1.74 -1.80
CA SER A 387 9.51 -2.66 -1.64
C SER A 387 9.96 -4.10 -1.82
N ALA A 388 9.29 -5.05 -1.17
CA ALA A 388 9.55 -6.48 -1.30
C ALA A 388 8.27 -7.28 -1.54
N THR A 389 8.42 -8.47 -2.11
CA THR A 389 7.34 -9.44 -2.28
C THR A 389 7.70 -10.73 -1.56
N LEU A 390 6.90 -11.07 -0.55
CA LEU A 390 6.92 -12.38 0.09
C LEU A 390 5.54 -13.00 -0.10
N TYR A 391 5.51 -14.24 -0.55
CA TYR A 391 4.33 -15.07 -0.60
C TYR A 391 4.28 -15.92 0.66
N LEU A 392 3.07 -16.22 1.14
CA LEU A 392 2.92 -17.16 2.25
C LEU A 392 3.02 -18.60 1.73
N ASN A 393 3.50 -19.48 2.61
CA ASN A 393 3.45 -20.91 2.40
C ASN A 393 2.02 -21.40 2.71
N PHE A 394 1.40 -22.12 1.79
CA PHE A 394 0.06 -22.70 1.97
C PHE A 394 0.16 -24.22 2.04
N ASN A 395 -0.67 -24.85 2.86
CA ASN A 395 -0.85 -26.31 2.85
C ASN A 395 -1.75 -26.74 1.67
N LEU A 396 -1.47 -26.23 0.47
CA LEU A 396 -2.24 -26.53 -0.74
C LEU A 396 -1.41 -27.40 -1.71
N PRO A 397 -2.05 -28.36 -2.40
CA PRO A 397 -1.37 -29.12 -3.45
C PRO A 397 -0.82 -28.20 -4.54
N LEU A 398 0.43 -28.41 -4.93
CA LEU A 398 1.03 -27.69 -6.06
C LEU A 398 0.41 -28.17 -7.37
N VAL A 399 -0.16 -27.24 -8.14
CA VAL A 399 -0.64 -27.48 -9.50
C VAL A 399 -0.03 -26.44 -10.43
N THR A 400 0.47 -26.89 -11.57
CA THR A 400 1.05 -26.02 -12.60
C THR A 400 0.06 -25.70 -13.72
N ASN A 401 0.24 -24.57 -14.39
CA ASN A 401 -0.49 -24.23 -15.62
C ASN A 401 -0.29 -25.31 -16.71
N GLN A 402 0.90 -25.93 -16.74
CA GLN A 402 1.22 -26.98 -17.70
C GLN A 402 0.41 -28.25 -17.44
N GLU A 403 0.30 -28.72 -16.20
CA GLU A 403 -0.55 -29.87 -15.86
C GLU A 403 -2.00 -29.67 -16.30
N VAL A 404 -2.58 -28.49 -16.02
CA VAL A 404 -3.97 -28.19 -16.42
C VAL A 404 -4.11 -28.22 -17.94
N LYS A 405 -3.15 -27.63 -18.66
CA LYS A 405 -3.13 -27.60 -20.12
C LYS A 405 -3.03 -29.02 -20.71
N GLU A 406 -2.16 -29.86 -20.17
CA GLU A 406 -1.99 -31.25 -20.61
C GLU A 406 -3.29 -32.06 -20.42
N LEU A 407 -4.00 -31.86 -19.31
CA LEU A 407 -5.30 -32.49 -19.07
C LEU A 407 -6.36 -31.99 -20.05
N GLN A 408 -6.43 -30.68 -20.32
CA GLN A 408 -7.33 -30.09 -21.31
C GLN A 408 -7.05 -30.62 -22.74
N ASP A 409 -5.78 -30.74 -23.11
CA ASP A 409 -5.36 -31.31 -24.39
C ASP A 409 -5.74 -32.80 -24.49
N ASN A 410 -5.59 -33.57 -23.42
CA ASN A 410 -6.05 -34.96 -23.35
C ASN A 410 -7.58 -35.08 -23.46
N LEU A 411 -8.33 -34.21 -22.79
CA LEU A 411 -9.80 -34.17 -22.91
C LEU A 411 -10.22 -33.87 -24.36
N ARG A 412 -9.53 -32.94 -25.01
CA ARG A 412 -9.74 -32.65 -26.44
C ARG A 412 -9.48 -33.89 -27.29
N LYS A 413 -8.36 -34.60 -27.08
CA LYS A 413 -8.07 -35.86 -27.78
C LYS A 413 -9.17 -36.90 -27.56
N MET A 414 -9.64 -37.10 -26.32
CA MET A 414 -10.74 -38.05 -26.05
C MET A 414 -12.05 -37.66 -26.76
N LYS A 415 -12.38 -36.36 -26.88
CA LYS A 415 -13.60 -35.87 -27.53
C LYS A 415 -13.58 -35.94 -29.06
N PHE A 416 -12.41 -35.85 -29.70
CA PHE A 416 -12.29 -35.81 -31.16
C PHE A 416 -11.67 -37.09 -31.75
N ASN A 417 -10.82 -37.76 -30.99
CA ASN A 417 -10.10 -39.00 -31.36
C ASN A 417 -10.46 -40.16 -30.42
N SER A 418 -11.75 -40.34 -30.10
CA SER A 418 -12.23 -41.37 -29.17
C SER A 418 -11.78 -42.80 -29.54
N GLN A 419 -11.48 -43.07 -30.82
CA GLN A 419 -10.95 -44.35 -31.28
C GLN A 419 -9.64 -44.77 -30.60
N GLU A 420 -8.84 -43.82 -30.11
CA GLU A 420 -7.58 -44.08 -29.40
C GLU A 420 -7.81 -44.55 -27.95
N PHE A 421 -9.04 -44.41 -27.41
CA PHE A 421 -9.35 -44.60 -26.00
C PHE A 421 -10.45 -45.65 -25.73
N VAL A 422 -11.09 -46.17 -26.78
CA VAL A 422 -12.13 -47.20 -26.67
C VAL A 422 -11.52 -48.60 -26.56
N ASP A 423 -12.15 -49.48 -25.77
CA ASP A 423 -11.77 -50.89 -25.71
C ASP A 423 -12.23 -51.63 -26.99
N LEU A 424 -11.26 -52.11 -27.77
CA LEU A 424 -11.49 -52.85 -29.01
C LEU A 424 -12.06 -54.26 -28.80
N SER A 425 -12.12 -54.75 -27.56
CA SER A 425 -12.76 -56.02 -27.22
C SER A 425 -14.29 -55.95 -27.28
N ILE A 426 -14.85 -54.74 -27.16
CA ILE A 426 -16.30 -54.50 -27.22
C ILE A 426 -16.82 -54.79 -28.64
N ALA A 427 -17.90 -55.56 -28.71
CA ALA A 427 -18.52 -55.94 -29.98
C ALA A 427 -18.92 -54.70 -30.81
N GLY A 428 -18.57 -54.69 -32.09
CA GLY A 428 -18.89 -53.60 -33.02
C GLY A 428 -17.89 -52.43 -33.04
N VAL A 429 -17.07 -52.23 -32.00
CA VAL A 429 -16.14 -51.09 -31.92
C VAL A 429 -15.06 -51.14 -33.01
N LYS A 430 -14.46 -52.30 -33.27
CA LYS A 430 -13.46 -52.48 -34.35
C LYS A 430 -14.01 -52.08 -35.73
N ARG A 431 -15.31 -52.31 -35.97
CA ARG A 431 -15.97 -51.91 -37.22
C ARG A 431 -16.12 -50.39 -37.28
N LEU A 432 -16.59 -49.77 -36.20
CA LEU A 432 -16.75 -48.31 -36.10
C LEU A 432 -15.43 -47.56 -36.28
N VAL A 433 -14.33 -48.06 -35.69
CA VAL A 433 -13.00 -47.45 -35.85
C VAL A 433 -12.52 -47.52 -37.31
N LYS A 434 -12.64 -48.68 -37.97
CA LYS A 434 -12.29 -48.82 -39.39
C LYS A 434 -13.16 -47.95 -40.31
N GLU A 435 -14.45 -47.85 -39.99
CA GLU A 435 -15.39 -47.00 -40.75
C GLU A 435 -15.04 -45.51 -40.61
N LYS A 436 -14.65 -45.07 -39.40
CA LYS A 436 -14.12 -43.72 -39.15
C LYS A 436 -12.86 -43.43 -39.97
N GLU A 437 -11.88 -44.33 -39.97
CA GLU A 437 -10.62 -44.17 -40.74
C GLU A 437 -10.88 -44.06 -42.25
N SER A 438 -11.77 -44.90 -42.78
CA SER A 438 -12.19 -44.84 -44.19
C SER A 438 -12.88 -43.52 -44.53
N LEU A 439 -13.74 -43.00 -43.65
CA LEU A 439 -14.43 -41.71 -43.86
C LEU A 439 -13.46 -40.52 -43.81
N LEU A 440 -12.46 -40.53 -42.93
CA LEU A 440 -11.43 -39.49 -42.86
C LEU A 440 -10.59 -39.44 -44.15
N ASN A 441 -10.13 -40.60 -44.64
CA ASN A 441 -9.38 -40.69 -45.90
C ASN A 441 -10.19 -40.22 -47.12
N ASN A 442 -11.50 -40.50 -47.13
CA ASN A 442 -12.41 -40.07 -48.20
C ASN A 442 -12.71 -38.55 -48.14
N LEU A 443 -12.76 -37.95 -46.95
CA LEU A 443 -13.03 -36.51 -46.78
C LEU A 443 -11.95 -35.62 -47.43
N ASP A 444 -10.69 -36.05 -47.42
CA ASP A 444 -9.58 -35.32 -48.04
C ASP A 444 -9.63 -35.31 -49.57
N GLN A 445 -10.37 -36.25 -50.18
CA GLN A 445 -10.46 -36.41 -51.63
C GLN A 445 -11.71 -35.76 -52.24
N VAL A 446 -12.70 -35.36 -51.43
CA VAL A 446 -14.01 -34.86 -51.91
C VAL A 446 -14.08 -33.32 -51.86
N LYS A 447 -14.09 -32.68 -53.05
CA LYS A 447 -14.22 -31.21 -53.19
C LYS A 447 -15.67 -30.71 -53.20
N GLU A 448 -16.66 -31.58 -53.45
CA GLU A 448 -18.06 -31.21 -53.62
C GLU A 448 -18.76 -30.96 -52.27
N LYS A 449 -19.31 -29.75 -52.07
CA LYS A 449 -19.84 -29.28 -50.77
C LYS A 449 -20.93 -30.18 -50.19
N LYS A 450 -21.91 -30.62 -50.99
CA LYS A 450 -23.03 -31.46 -50.51
C LYS A 450 -22.58 -32.84 -50.04
N LYS A 451 -21.70 -33.51 -50.80
CA LYS A 451 -21.15 -34.83 -50.44
C LYS A 451 -20.26 -34.74 -49.20
N ARG A 452 -19.46 -33.68 -49.09
CA ARG A 452 -18.64 -33.41 -47.92
C ARG A 452 -19.49 -33.21 -46.65
N THR A 453 -20.62 -32.49 -46.75
CA THR A 453 -21.57 -32.36 -45.63
C THR A 453 -22.14 -33.71 -45.18
N HIS A 454 -22.53 -34.58 -46.12
CA HIS A 454 -23.05 -35.91 -45.78
C HIS A 454 -21.99 -36.81 -45.11
N LEU A 455 -20.74 -36.75 -45.55
CA LEU A 455 -19.62 -37.46 -44.91
C LEU A 455 -19.34 -36.93 -43.49
N TYR A 456 -19.40 -35.61 -43.27
CA TYR A 456 -19.28 -35.03 -41.93
C TYR A 456 -20.41 -35.47 -41.00
N GLN A 457 -21.65 -35.60 -41.50
CA GLN A 457 -22.77 -36.11 -40.71
C GLN A 457 -22.54 -37.57 -40.25
N LYS A 458 -22.13 -38.45 -41.17
CA LYS A 458 -21.78 -39.84 -40.83
C LYS A 458 -20.62 -39.94 -39.84
N LEU A 459 -19.58 -39.14 -40.06
CA LEU A 459 -18.44 -39.05 -39.15
C LEU A 459 -18.87 -38.56 -37.75
N SER A 460 -19.81 -37.62 -37.68
CA SER A 460 -20.34 -37.11 -36.41
C SER A 460 -21.07 -38.20 -35.62
N LEU A 461 -21.90 -39.01 -36.29
CA LEU A 461 -22.63 -40.12 -35.66
C LEU A 461 -21.67 -41.18 -35.09
N ILE A 462 -20.68 -41.60 -35.87
CA ILE A 462 -19.65 -42.56 -35.40
C ILE A 462 -18.85 -41.96 -34.23
N ASN A 463 -18.53 -40.67 -34.28
CA ASN A 463 -17.87 -39.99 -33.17
C ASN A 463 -18.75 -39.91 -31.92
N GLU A 464 -20.06 -39.74 -32.05
CA GLU A 464 -20.98 -39.76 -30.91
C GLU A 464 -21.08 -41.15 -30.29
N GLU A 465 -21.20 -42.20 -31.10
CA GLU A 465 -21.19 -43.59 -30.64
C GLU A 465 -19.88 -43.94 -29.92
N LEU A 466 -18.73 -43.68 -30.54
CA LEU A 466 -17.43 -43.93 -29.90
C LEU A 466 -17.23 -43.09 -28.61
N ARG A 467 -17.73 -41.84 -28.58
CA ARG A 467 -17.68 -41.00 -27.36
C ARG A 467 -18.55 -41.55 -26.24
N SER A 468 -19.74 -42.08 -26.57
CA SER A 468 -20.66 -42.63 -25.57
C SER A 468 -20.04 -43.79 -24.78
N LEU A 469 -19.18 -44.58 -25.43
CA LEU A 469 -18.47 -45.72 -24.81
C LEU A 469 -17.41 -45.28 -23.80
N ILE A 470 -16.85 -44.08 -23.95
CA ILE A 470 -15.87 -43.48 -23.03
C ILE A 470 -16.44 -42.32 -22.22
N ALA A 471 -17.77 -42.16 -22.19
CA ALA A 471 -18.43 -41.02 -21.54
C ALA A 471 -18.09 -40.90 -20.05
N SER A 472 -17.97 -42.04 -19.34
CA SER A 472 -17.54 -42.03 -17.93
C SER A 472 -16.12 -41.50 -17.77
N GLN A 473 -15.18 -41.95 -18.60
CA GLN A 473 -13.78 -41.52 -18.54
C GLN A 473 -13.64 -40.02 -18.88
N ILE A 474 -14.44 -39.53 -19.85
CA ILE A 474 -14.52 -38.10 -20.18
C ILE A 474 -15.01 -37.31 -18.96
N LYS A 475 -16.08 -37.77 -18.31
CA LYS A 475 -16.64 -37.12 -17.12
C LYS A 475 -15.67 -37.09 -15.95
N ASP A 476 -14.92 -38.18 -15.73
CA ASP A 476 -13.90 -38.26 -14.69
C ASP A 476 -12.72 -37.30 -14.95
N LEU A 477 -12.29 -37.21 -16.21
CA LEU A 477 -11.24 -36.27 -16.62
C LEU A 477 -11.71 -34.80 -16.52
N GLU A 478 -12.95 -34.50 -16.90
CA GLU A 478 -13.57 -33.19 -16.70
C GLU A 478 -13.62 -32.80 -15.22
N GLY A 479 -14.01 -33.74 -14.34
CA GLY A 479 -13.96 -33.54 -12.89
C GLY A 479 -12.55 -33.27 -12.38
N THR A 480 -11.55 -33.98 -12.90
CA THR A 480 -10.13 -33.78 -12.56
C THR A 480 -9.62 -32.41 -13.01
N ILE A 481 -9.95 -31.99 -14.23
CA ILE A 481 -9.61 -30.66 -14.76
C ILE A 481 -10.24 -29.58 -13.88
N MET A 482 -11.52 -29.70 -13.54
CA MET A 482 -12.21 -28.73 -12.67
C MET A 482 -11.52 -28.62 -11.30
N ILE A 483 -11.09 -29.74 -10.72
CA ILE A 483 -10.34 -29.74 -9.45
C ILE A 483 -8.97 -29.06 -9.59
N LYS A 484 -8.23 -29.35 -10.67
CA LYS A 484 -6.89 -28.80 -10.92
C LYS A 484 -6.92 -27.32 -11.29
N GLU A 485 -7.87 -26.88 -12.11
CA GLU A 485 -8.12 -25.46 -12.40
C GLU A 485 -8.49 -24.68 -11.13
N ARG A 486 -9.27 -25.30 -10.23
CA ARG A 486 -9.56 -24.72 -8.91
C ARG A 486 -8.29 -24.54 -8.09
N LEU A 487 -7.47 -25.59 -7.95
CA LEU A 487 -6.20 -25.51 -7.20
C LEU A 487 -5.24 -24.46 -7.79
N LEU A 488 -5.23 -24.29 -9.12
CA LEU A 488 -4.45 -23.25 -9.79
C LEU A 488 -4.95 -21.84 -9.46
N LYS A 489 -6.27 -21.63 -9.37
CA LYS A 489 -6.84 -20.36 -8.88
C LYS A 489 -6.46 -20.11 -7.43
N ASP A 490 -6.56 -21.12 -6.57
CA ASP A 490 -6.16 -21.02 -5.15
C ASP A 490 -4.67 -20.67 -5.02
N LYS A 491 -3.80 -21.20 -5.90
CA LYS A 491 -2.37 -20.85 -5.97
C LYS A 491 -2.15 -19.37 -6.33
N LEU A 492 -2.83 -18.83 -7.35
CA LEU A 492 -2.71 -17.41 -7.69
C LEU A 492 -3.17 -16.50 -6.54
N MET A 493 -4.15 -16.96 -5.76
CA MET A 493 -4.56 -16.27 -4.55
C MET A 493 -3.51 -16.38 -3.43
N ALA A 494 -2.84 -17.51 -3.31
CA ALA A 494 -1.73 -17.71 -2.38
C ALA A 494 -0.50 -16.82 -2.69
N GLU A 495 -0.26 -16.52 -3.96
CA GLU A 495 0.79 -15.61 -4.44
C GLU A 495 0.45 -14.12 -4.22
N ASN A 496 -0.49 -13.82 -3.33
CA ASN A 496 -0.85 -12.45 -2.97
C ASN A 496 0.15 -11.84 -1.97
N ARG A 497 0.91 -10.84 -2.41
CA ARG A 497 1.89 -10.11 -1.58
C ARG A 497 1.30 -9.21 -0.48
N ARG A 498 -0.02 -9.10 -0.39
CA ARG A 498 -0.73 -8.17 0.53
C ARG A 498 -1.07 -8.80 1.89
N PHE A 499 -0.67 -10.04 2.14
CA PHE A 499 -0.80 -10.62 3.47
C PHE A 499 0.02 -9.86 4.50
N PRO A 500 -0.45 -9.72 5.75
CA PRO A 500 0.30 -9.06 6.79
C PRO A 500 1.63 -9.75 7.11
N PHE A 501 2.64 -8.95 7.46
CA PHE A 501 3.97 -9.46 7.78
C PHE A 501 3.97 -10.48 8.91
N PHE A 502 3.06 -10.36 9.89
CA PHE A 502 3.01 -11.26 11.04
C PHE A 502 2.44 -12.66 10.73
N LEU A 503 2.03 -12.92 9.48
CA LEU A 503 1.75 -14.27 8.98
C LEU A 503 2.96 -14.90 8.29
N VAL A 504 3.94 -14.10 7.88
CA VAL A 504 5.16 -14.59 7.24
C VAL A 504 6.02 -15.22 8.33
N PRO A 505 6.59 -16.43 8.14
CA PRO A 505 7.49 -17.02 9.12
C PRO A 505 8.62 -16.05 9.49
N LEU A 506 8.91 -15.90 10.78
CA LEU A 506 9.92 -14.95 11.28
C LEU A 506 11.29 -15.11 10.61
N GLU A 507 11.69 -16.35 10.28
CA GLU A 507 12.97 -16.63 9.61
C GLU A 507 13.00 -16.14 8.16
N GLU A 508 11.86 -16.11 7.46
CA GLU A 508 11.77 -15.53 6.12
C GLU A 508 11.89 -14.00 6.17
N LEU A 509 11.31 -13.34 7.18
CA LEU A 509 11.53 -11.91 7.42
C LEU A 509 13.01 -11.61 7.70
N ARG A 510 13.68 -12.44 8.51
CA ARG A 510 15.13 -12.33 8.77
C ARG A 510 15.97 -12.60 7.54
N SER A 511 15.57 -13.55 6.71
CA SER A 511 16.24 -13.86 5.44
C SER A 511 16.14 -12.66 4.48
N LEU A 512 14.96 -12.07 4.35
CA LEU A 512 14.75 -10.87 3.55
C LEU A 512 15.57 -9.67 4.08
N TYR A 513 15.60 -9.46 5.40
CA TYR A 513 16.41 -8.39 6.01
C TYR A 513 17.92 -8.60 5.79
N ARG A 514 18.43 -9.84 5.95
CA ARG A 514 19.82 -10.17 5.67
C ARG A 514 20.22 -9.93 4.21
N GLY A 515 19.29 -10.08 3.27
CA GLY A 515 19.53 -9.79 1.85
C GLY A 515 19.82 -8.31 1.52
N LEU A 516 19.73 -7.40 2.50
CA LEU A 516 20.14 -6.00 2.34
C LEU A 516 21.66 -5.77 2.53
N PHE A 517 22.35 -6.71 3.16
CA PHE A 517 23.80 -6.68 3.41
C PHE A 517 24.52 -7.53 2.37
#